data_AF-A0AAE3LNM3-F1
#
_entry.id   AF-A0AAE3LNM3-F1
#
_cell.length_a   1.000
_cell.length_b   1.000
_cell.length_c   1.000
_cell.angle_alpha   90.00
_cell.angle_beta   90.00
_cell.angle_gamma   90.00
#
_symmetry.space_group_name_H-M   'P 1'
#
loop_
_entity.id
_entity.type
_entity.pdbx_description
1 polymer ?
#
loop_
_entity_poly.entity_id
_entity_poly.type
_entity_poly.pdbx_seq_one_letter_code
_entity_poly.pdbx_strand_id
1 'polypeptide(L)'
;MKNGMKKTAAVVMAAMLMGTGAVVPAAEDMGIFSQTAIVAEAASVGKVTGLKSKTLSNSEIQLNWSKVKGASGYTVYMRKNGKYNKLGDCKGTSYTVKKLPNATRENFKVRAYKTVKGKKVYGEYSANWNTATNPQACKGLKVSSVGTDSVKLSWTKIGCTNYRIYQNIKGKWKEIGKTTGTSYTVKKLAPATKYQFKIRACKQDDKKTNNNHYGKYSGVVTATTKKSDKITQADIDAMKKELQEYSKSKATYVKEHYTEFWKYGIDYNTLEEFFDYYAKDCTPEESGYDTVDTIHFGESVSTLNDFIKLYKDYIDYEYNKRGDVYYVVYIESCPKGLDVNPNPCWAVYLLY
;
A
#
# COMPACT_ATOMS: atom_id res chain seq x y z
N MET A 1 -34.77 33.60 14.86
CA MET A 1 -35.77 32.98 13.96
C MET A 1 -35.81 33.81 12.67
N LYS A 2 -35.38 33.21 11.55
CA LYS A 2 -36.17 32.91 10.32
C LYS A 2 -36.46 34.09 9.39
N ASN A 3 -35.91 33.97 8.16
CA ASN A 3 -36.46 34.31 6.82
C ASN A 3 -36.95 35.76 6.53
N GLY A 4 -36.76 36.35 5.35
CA GLY A 4 -36.29 35.78 4.09
C GLY A 4 -36.30 36.76 2.90
N MET A 5 -35.87 36.21 1.75
CA MET A 5 -36.16 36.59 0.35
C MET A 5 -35.75 38.01 -0.11
N LYS A 6 -34.59 38.12 -0.77
CA LYS A 6 -34.35 37.97 -2.22
C LYS A 6 -34.81 39.18 -3.05
N LYS A 7 -33.79 39.99 -3.38
CA LYS A 7 -33.74 41.01 -4.44
C LYS A 7 -34.35 40.51 -5.75
N THR A 8 -35.35 41.23 -6.25
CA THR A 8 -35.65 41.31 -7.69
C THR A 8 -36.16 42.72 -7.97
N ALA A 9 -35.32 43.59 -8.52
CA ALA A 9 -35.76 44.87 -9.08
C ALA A 9 -35.54 44.79 -10.59
N ALA A 10 -36.65 44.63 -11.31
CA ALA A 10 -36.71 44.73 -12.76
C ALA A 10 -36.58 46.21 -13.15
N VAL A 11 -35.68 46.51 -14.08
CA VAL A 11 -35.58 47.84 -14.69
C VAL A 11 -36.51 47.86 -15.89
N VAL A 12 -37.63 48.57 -15.74
CA VAL A 12 -38.50 49.01 -16.83
C VAL A 12 -38.26 50.51 -17.00
N MET A 13 -37.83 50.94 -18.18
CA MET A 13 -37.89 52.34 -18.60
C MET A 13 -38.48 52.37 -20.00
N ALA A 14 -39.80 52.58 -20.07
CA ALA A 14 -40.48 53.02 -21.27
C ALA A 14 -40.41 54.55 -21.27
N ALA A 15 -39.59 55.14 -22.15
CA ALA A 15 -39.64 56.57 -22.42
C ALA A 15 -40.71 56.80 -23.50
N MET A 16 -41.82 57.40 -23.09
CA MET A 16 -42.83 58.01 -23.95
C MET A 16 -42.19 59.09 -24.83
N LEU A 17 -42.49 59.06 -26.13
CA LEU A 17 -42.45 60.24 -26.99
C LEU A 17 -43.88 60.45 -27.51
N MET A 18 -44.65 61.27 -26.80
CA MET A 18 -45.83 61.92 -27.36
C MET A 18 -45.34 63.20 -28.06
N GLY A 19 -45.36 63.17 -29.38
CA GLY A 19 -45.08 64.30 -30.25
C GLY A 19 -45.78 64.07 -31.59
N THR A 20 -46.78 64.90 -31.86
CA THR A 20 -47.65 65.02 -33.03
C THR A 20 -47.11 64.44 -34.36
N GLY A 21 -47.92 63.57 -34.98
CA GLY A 21 -48.03 63.42 -36.44
C GLY A 21 -46.81 62.93 -37.21
N ALA A 22 -46.57 61.62 -37.23
CA ALA A 22 -45.95 60.92 -38.37
C ALA A 22 -46.30 59.43 -38.30
N VAL A 23 -46.75 58.89 -39.42
CA VAL A 23 -47.00 57.46 -39.63
C VAL A 23 -45.67 56.73 -39.43
N VAL A 24 -45.56 55.89 -38.40
CA VAL A 24 -44.43 54.95 -38.29
C VAL A 24 -44.69 53.87 -39.35
N PRO A 25 -43.80 53.64 -40.33
CA PRO A 25 -43.98 52.56 -41.29
C PRO A 25 -43.99 51.23 -40.55
N ALA A 26 -44.75 50.28 -41.08
CA ALA A 26 -44.85 48.91 -40.61
C ALA A 26 -43.46 48.35 -40.23
N ALA A 27 -43.36 47.87 -39.00
CA ALA A 27 -42.22 47.16 -38.47
C ALA A 27 -42.14 45.74 -39.06
N GLU A 28 -42.05 45.65 -40.38
CA GLU A 28 -41.87 44.43 -41.14
C GLU A 28 -40.65 44.61 -42.02
N ASP A 29 -39.46 44.51 -41.41
CA ASP A 29 -38.21 43.97 -41.99
C ASP A 29 -36.97 44.55 -41.27
N MET A 30 -36.80 44.23 -39.99
CA MET A 30 -35.47 44.26 -39.37
C MET A 30 -35.34 43.09 -38.40
N GLY A 31 -34.69 42.01 -38.86
CA GLY A 31 -34.29 40.84 -38.09
C GLY A 31 -33.25 41.12 -36.99
N ILE A 32 -33.46 42.16 -36.20
CA ILE A 32 -32.62 42.59 -35.09
C ILE A 32 -33.45 42.42 -33.83
N PHE A 33 -33.14 41.40 -33.02
CA PHE A 33 -33.54 41.47 -31.62
C PHE A 33 -32.89 42.72 -31.04
N SER A 34 -33.66 43.59 -30.37
CA SER A 34 -33.05 44.62 -29.55
C SER A 34 -32.09 43.93 -28.58
N GLN A 35 -30.93 44.55 -28.32
CA GLN A 35 -29.94 44.01 -27.36
C GLN A 35 -30.60 43.63 -26.03
N THR A 36 -31.61 44.39 -25.62
CA THR A 36 -32.47 44.15 -24.45
C THR A 36 -33.24 42.82 -24.52
N ALA A 37 -33.84 42.46 -25.66
CA ALA A 37 -34.57 41.20 -25.83
C ALA A 37 -33.64 39.97 -25.82
N ILE A 38 -32.43 40.09 -26.38
CA ILE A 38 -31.42 39.03 -26.32
C ILE A 38 -30.97 38.79 -24.88
N VAL A 39 -30.73 39.86 -24.12
CA VAL A 39 -30.29 39.78 -22.71
C VAL A 39 -31.40 39.20 -21.82
N ALA A 40 -32.66 39.60 -22.03
CA ALA A 40 -33.79 39.03 -21.30
C ALA A 40 -33.94 37.53 -21.55
N GLU A 41 -33.75 37.09 -22.81
CA GLU A 41 -33.80 35.68 -23.16
C GLU A 41 -32.56 34.90 -22.69
N ALA A 42 -31.39 35.51 -22.64
CA ALA A 42 -30.20 34.92 -22.02
C ALA A 42 -30.39 34.72 -20.51
N ALA A 43 -30.98 35.71 -19.83
CA ALA A 43 -31.31 35.65 -18.41
C ALA A 43 -32.45 34.65 -18.11
N SER A 44 -33.33 34.38 -19.08
CA SER A 44 -34.38 33.34 -18.96
C SER A 44 -33.79 31.93 -18.97
N VAL A 45 -32.62 31.73 -19.57
CA VAL A 45 -31.89 30.46 -19.56
C VAL A 45 -31.05 30.35 -18.28
N GLY A 46 -31.55 29.54 -17.34
CA GLY A 46 -30.88 29.32 -16.06
C GLY A 46 -29.45 28.80 -16.17
N LYS A 47 -28.65 29.10 -15.14
CA LYS A 47 -27.28 28.59 -15.00
C LYS A 47 -27.27 27.06 -14.84
N VAL A 48 -26.32 26.41 -15.50
CA VAL A 48 -26.10 24.96 -15.35
C VAL A 48 -25.57 24.66 -13.95
N THR A 49 -26.24 23.75 -13.23
CA THR A 49 -25.88 23.27 -11.89
C THR A 49 -25.68 21.75 -11.89
N GLY A 50 -25.12 21.20 -10.80
CA GLY A 50 -24.92 19.76 -10.65
C GLY A 50 -23.90 19.16 -11.63
N LEU A 51 -23.00 19.98 -12.19
CA LEU A 51 -21.94 19.51 -13.07
C LEU A 51 -21.04 18.54 -12.30
N LYS A 52 -20.89 17.32 -12.83
CA LYS A 52 -20.04 16.25 -12.32
C LYS A 52 -19.39 15.50 -13.47
N SER A 53 -18.34 14.74 -13.17
CA SER A 53 -17.63 13.92 -14.16
C SER A 53 -17.56 12.45 -13.77
N LYS A 54 -17.45 11.60 -14.79
CA LYS A 54 -17.01 10.21 -14.70
C LYS A 54 -15.86 10.02 -15.68
N THR A 55 -14.68 9.71 -15.18
CA THR A 55 -13.54 9.37 -16.02
C THR A 55 -13.73 7.98 -16.59
N LEU A 56 -13.82 7.87 -17.92
CA LEU A 56 -14.11 6.61 -18.61
C LEU A 56 -12.82 5.87 -18.96
N SER A 57 -11.79 6.60 -19.37
CA SER A 57 -10.52 6.02 -19.81
C SER A 57 -9.36 7.00 -19.62
N ASN A 58 -8.21 6.66 -20.18
CA ASN A 58 -7.06 7.56 -20.23
C ASN A 58 -7.17 8.66 -21.30
N SER A 59 -8.26 8.69 -22.07
CA SER A 59 -8.48 9.70 -23.12
C SER A 59 -9.92 10.20 -23.19
N GLU A 60 -10.79 9.77 -22.26
CA GLU A 60 -12.21 10.11 -22.27
C GLU A 60 -12.76 10.43 -20.88
N ILE A 61 -13.51 11.53 -20.80
CA ILE A 61 -14.24 11.98 -19.62
C ILE A 61 -15.68 12.26 -20.02
N GLN A 62 -16.63 11.70 -19.27
CA GLN A 62 -18.05 12.02 -19.42
C GLN A 62 -18.45 13.07 -18.39
N LEU A 63 -19.00 14.18 -18.87
CA LEU A 63 -19.61 15.23 -18.05
C LEU A 63 -21.12 15.00 -17.96
N ASN A 64 -21.71 15.28 -16.80
CA ASN A 64 -23.14 15.20 -16.55
C ASN A 64 -23.58 16.42 -15.73
N TRP A 65 -24.78 16.92 -15.97
CA TRP A 65 -25.34 18.08 -15.24
C TRP A 65 -26.86 18.00 -15.11
N SER A 66 -27.44 18.90 -14.31
CA SER A 66 -28.89 19.00 -14.14
C SER A 66 -29.56 19.68 -15.35
N LYS A 67 -30.75 19.20 -15.73
CA LYS A 67 -31.54 19.81 -16.82
C LYS A 67 -31.90 21.26 -16.48
N VAL A 68 -31.64 22.18 -17.41
CA VAL A 68 -32.06 23.58 -17.33
C VAL A 68 -33.42 23.73 -18.03
N LYS A 69 -34.43 24.24 -17.31
CA LYS A 69 -35.78 24.48 -17.85
C LYS A 69 -35.70 25.51 -18.99
N GLY A 70 -36.37 25.22 -20.11
CA GLY A 70 -36.41 26.11 -21.27
C GLY A 70 -35.17 26.09 -22.18
N ALA A 71 -34.13 25.31 -21.85
CA ALA A 71 -32.96 25.17 -22.70
C ALA A 71 -33.25 24.32 -23.95
N SER A 72 -32.82 24.79 -25.11
CA SER A 72 -32.81 24.01 -26.36
C SER A 72 -31.61 23.06 -26.45
N GLY A 73 -30.56 23.32 -25.67
CA GLY A 73 -29.38 22.47 -25.58
C GLY A 73 -28.30 23.10 -24.69
N TYR A 74 -27.10 22.54 -24.76
CA TYR A 74 -25.94 22.95 -23.96
C TYR A 74 -24.70 23.02 -24.83
N THR A 75 -23.79 23.92 -24.47
CA THR A 75 -22.45 24.00 -25.05
C THR A 75 -21.41 23.71 -23.99
N VAL A 76 -20.49 22.80 -24.32
CA VAL A 76 -19.40 22.38 -23.44
C VAL A 76 -18.10 23.06 -23.85
N TYR A 77 -17.35 23.50 -22.85
CA TYR A 77 -16.08 24.20 -23.03
C TYR A 77 -15.00 23.55 -22.19
N MET A 78 -13.77 23.56 -22.70
CA MET A 78 -12.57 23.08 -22.00
C MET A 78 -11.49 24.14 -22.01
N ARG A 79 -10.81 24.29 -20.87
CA ARG A 79 -9.72 25.26 -20.74
C ARG A 79 -8.48 24.74 -21.49
N LYS A 80 -7.96 25.54 -22.42
CA LYS A 80 -6.67 25.30 -23.11
C LYS A 80 -5.97 26.63 -23.29
N ASN A 81 -4.68 26.71 -22.95
CA ASN A 81 -3.87 27.92 -23.01
C ASN A 81 -4.52 29.13 -22.31
N GLY A 82 -5.02 28.91 -21.09
CA GLY A 82 -5.65 29.94 -20.26
C GLY A 82 -7.10 30.28 -20.61
N LYS A 83 -7.58 29.96 -21.82
CA LYS A 83 -8.93 30.30 -22.32
C LYS A 83 -9.86 29.08 -22.40
N TYR A 84 -11.17 29.30 -22.30
CA TYR A 84 -12.18 28.25 -22.48
C TYR A 84 -12.59 28.15 -23.95
N ASN A 85 -12.22 27.05 -24.61
CA ASN A 85 -12.54 26.80 -26.01
C ASN A 85 -13.78 25.91 -26.10
N LYS A 86 -14.65 26.16 -27.08
CA LYS A 86 -15.83 25.34 -27.34
C LYS A 86 -15.41 23.95 -27.80
N LEU A 87 -15.97 22.92 -27.18
CA LEU A 87 -15.83 21.53 -27.62
C LEU A 87 -16.99 21.10 -28.53
N GLY A 88 -18.21 21.50 -28.18
CA GLY A 88 -19.39 21.13 -28.97
C GLY A 88 -20.69 21.41 -28.25
N ASP A 89 -21.78 21.16 -28.97
CA ASP A 89 -23.15 21.30 -28.48
C ASP A 89 -23.81 19.94 -28.31
N CYS A 90 -24.71 19.81 -27.34
CA CYS A 90 -25.55 18.62 -27.16
C CYS A 90 -26.95 18.98 -26.68
N LYS A 91 -27.95 18.17 -27.03
CA LYS A 91 -29.33 18.34 -26.56
C LYS A 91 -29.57 17.71 -25.18
N GLY A 92 -28.87 16.61 -24.89
CA GLY A 92 -28.94 15.92 -23.60
C GLY A 92 -28.16 16.63 -22.49
N THR A 93 -28.25 16.07 -21.28
CA THR A 93 -27.58 16.58 -20.07
C THR A 93 -26.24 15.89 -19.79
N SER A 94 -25.63 15.31 -20.82
CA SER A 94 -24.32 14.67 -20.74
C SER A 94 -23.53 14.91 -22.03
N TYR A 95 -22.20 14.89 -21.91
CA TYR A 95 -21.28 15.03 -23.02
C TYR A 95 -19.98 14.29 -22.75
N THR A 96 -19.55 13.44 -23.68
CA THR A 96 -18.29 12.70 -23.58
C THR A 96 -17.21 13.43 -24.36
N VAL A 97 -16.22 13.95 -23.64
CA VAL A 97 -15.02 14.53 -24.21
C VAL A 97 -14.04 13.41 -24.51
N LYS A 98 -13.56 13.34 -25.76
CA LYS A 98 -12.66 12.28 -26.25
C LYS A 98 -11.31 12.85 -26.67
N LYS A 99 -10.35 11.97 -26.96
CA LYS A 99 -9.00 12.31 -27.45
C LYS A 99 -8.23 13.21 -26.47
N LEU A 100 -8.51 13.07 -25.17
CA LEU A 100 -7.81 13.81 -24.13
C LEU A 100 -6.42 13.20 -23.88
N PRO A 101 -5.44 14.02 -23.47
CA PRO A 101 -4.13 13.51 -23.09
C PRO A 101 -4.20 12.59 -21.86
N ASN A 102 -3.33 11.59 -21.83
CA ASN A 102 -3.21 10.64 -20.72
C ASN A 102 -2.84 11.32 -19.39
N ALA A 103 -3.45 10.87 -18.30
CA ALA A 103 -3.16 11.32 -16.93
C ALA A 103 -3.08 12.85 -16.77
N THR A 104 -3.96 13.57 -17.44
CA THR A 104 -3.93 15.03 -17.52
C THR A 104 -5.14 15.63 -16.83
N ARG A 105 -4.91 16.76 -16.15
CA ARG A 105 -5.96 17.51 -15.44
C ARG A 105 -6.64 18.43 -16.43
N GLU A 106 -7.95 18.36 -16.47
CA GLU A 106 -8.77 19.14 -17.36
C GLU A 106 -9.76 20.00 -16.57
N ASN A 107 -10.13 21.13 -17.16
CA ASN A 107 -11.05 22.11 -16.57
C ASN A 107 -12.21 22.34 -17.54
N PHE A 108 -13.44 22.12 -17.08
CA PHE A 108 -14.63 22.21 -17.91
C PHE A 108 -15.61 23.26 -17.40
N LYS A 109 -16.32 23.86 -18.35
CA LYS A 109 -17.51 24.67 -18.11
C LYS A 109 -18.60 24.28 -19.09
N VAL A 110 -19.85 24.37 -18.65
CA VAL A 110 -21.02 24.12 -19.48
C VAL A 110 -21.96 25.30 -19.34
N ARG A 111 -22.61 25.70 -20.43
CA ARG A 111 -23.73 26.65 -20.38
C ARG A 111 -24.88 26.16 -21.23
N ALA A 112 -26.09 26.42 -20.77
CA ALA A 112 -27.29 26.15 -21.55
C ALA A 112 -27.50 27.24 -22.61
N TYR A 113 -28.19 26.89 -23.68
CA TYR A 113 -28.63 27.84 -24.69
C TYR A 113 -30.09 27.59 -25.08
N LYS A 114 -30.75 28.64 -25.54
CA LYS A 114 -32.07 28.59 -26.19
C LYS A 114 -31.93 29.06 -27.64
N THR A 115 -32.65 28.41 -28.55
CA THR A 115 -32.66 28.78 -29.96
C THR A 115 -33.87 29.66 -30.23
N VAL A 116 -33.64 30.91 -30.64
CA VAL A 116 -34.70 31.87 -30.96
C VAL A 116 -34.47 32.39 -32.37
N LYS A 117 -35.45 32.19 -33.26
CA LYS A 117 -35.35 32.54 -34.69
C LYS A 117 -34.04 32.04 -35.33
N GLY A 118 -33.65 30.80 -35.03
CA GLY A 118 -32.43 30.16 -35.54
C GLY A 118 -31.12 30.57 -34.86
N LYS A 119 -31.11 31.56 -33.95
CA LYS A 119 -29.91 32.03 -33.25
C LYS A 119 -29.82 31.47 -31.83
N LYS A 120 -28.61 31.15 -31.36
CA LYS A 120 -28.35 30.65 -30.00
C LYS A 120 -28.16 31.81 -29.03
N VAL A 121 -29.04 31.89 -28.05
CA VAL A 121 -28.94 32.80 -26.91
C VAL A 121 -28.49 31.98 -25.70
N TYR A 122 -27.49 32.48 -24.98
CA TYR A 122 -26.76 31.69 -23.99
C TYR A 122 -26.95 32.21 -22.57
N GLY A 123 -27.21 31.29 -21.64
CA GLY A 123 -27.20 31.60 -20.21
C GLY A 123 -25.77 31.70 -19.64
N GLU A 124 -25.70 31.86 -18.32
CA GLU A 124 -24.42 31.89 -17.61
C GLU A 124 -23.64 30.57 -17.70
N TYR A 125 -22.31 30.68 -17.62
CA TYR A 125 -21.45 29.52 -17.44
C TYR A 125 -21.66 28.86 -16.07
N SER A 126 -21.57 27.53 -16.03
CA SER A 126 -21.41 26.77 -14.79
C SER A 126 -20.18 27.23 -13.99
N ALA A 127 -20.13 26.81 -12.72
CA ALA A 127 -18.87 26.78 -12.00
C ALA A 127 -17.81 25.96 -12.77
N ASN A 128 -16.53 26.28 -12.53
CA ASN A 128 -15.44 25.50 -13.09
C ASN A 128 -15.44 24.08 -12.50
N TRP A 129 -15.25 23.07 -13.35
CA TRP A 129 -15.16 21.68 -12.92
C TRP A 129 -13.80 21.08 -13.26
N ASN A 130 -13.05 20.70 -12.23
CA ASN A 130 -11.72 20.10 -12.36
C ASN A 130 -11.84 18.58 -12.25
N THR A 131 -11.18 17.87 -13.16
CA THR A 131 -11.08 16.41 -13.10
C THR A 131 -9.85 15.96 -13.90
N ALA A 132 -9.60 14.66 -14.03
CA ALA A 132 -8.47 14.16 -14.79
C ALA A 132 -8.78 12.87 -15.55
N THR A 133 -8.07 12.63 -16.64
CA THR A 133 -8.08 11.34 -17.32
C THR A 133 -7.34 10.28 -16.49
N ASN A 134 -7.74 9.01 -16.64
CA ASN A 134 -7.04 7.92 -15.98
C ASN A 134 -5.59 7.82 -16.51
N PRO A 135 -4.63 7.38 -15.69
CA PRO A 135 -3.36 6.90 -16.21
C PRO A 135 -3.54 5.67 -17.11
N GLN A 136 -2.64 5.53 -18.07
CA GLN A 136 -2.46 4.29 -18.82
C GLN A 136 -2.05 3.14 -17.89
N ALA A 137 -2.24 1.90 -18.35
CA ALA A 137 -1.75 0.74 -17.63
C ALA A 137 -0.23 0.82 -17.43
N CYS A 138 0.24 0.44 -16.24
CA CYS A 138 1.67 0.37 -15.98
C CYS A 138 2.35 -0.67 -16.88
N LYS A 139 3.57 -0.37 -17.34
CA LYS A 139 4.37 -1.24 -18.21
C LYS A 139 5.66 -1.65 -17.50
N GLY A 140 6.21 -2.79 -17.90
CA GLY A 140 7.53 -3.24 -17.45
C GLY A 140 7.62 -3.58 -15.96
N LEU A 141 6.50 -3.89 -15.28
CA LEU A 141 6.57 -4.39 -13.92
C LEU A 141 7.39 -5.68 -13.90
N LYS A 142 8.44 -5.70 -13.08
CA LYS A 142 9.31 -6.84 -12.88
C LYS A 142 9.80 -6.92 -11.43
N VAL A 143 10.24 -8.12 -11.04
CA VAL A 143 11.01 -8.35 -9.82
C VAL A 143 12.46 -7.97 -10.11
N SER A 144 13.01 -7.02 -9.37
CA SER A 144 14.41 -6.58 -9.55
C SER A 144 15.38 -7.32 -8.63
N SER A 145 14.95 -7.72 -7.44
CA SER A 145 15.74 -8.54 -6.53
C SER A 145 14.86 -9.25 -5.50
N VAL A 146 15.35 -10.36 -4.98
CA VAL A 146 14.73 -11.15 -3.91
C VAL A 146 15.71 -11.32 -2.75
N GLY A 147 15.24 -11.05 -1.55
CA GLY A 147 15.91 -11.35 -0.28
C GLY A 147 15.23 -12.52 0.43
N THR A 148 15.67 -12.80 1.65
CA THR A 148 15.05 -13.80 2.54
C THR A 148 13.69 -13.33 3.05
N ASP A 149 13.54 -12.03 3.30
CA ASP A 149 12.33 -11.42 3.87
C ASP A 149 11.73 -10.30 3.01
N SER A 150 12.21 -10.15 1.78
CA SER A 150 11.90 -8.99 0.96
C SER A 150 11.95 -9.26 -0.54
N VAL A 151 11.17 -8.47 -1.28
CA VAL A 151 11.12 -8.48 -2.75
C VAL A 151 11.13 -7.03 -3.24
N LYS A 152 12.09 -6.67 -4.08
CA LYS A 152 12.13 -5.37 -4.74
C LYS A 152 11.46 -5.47 -6.12
N LEU A 153 10.49 -4.59 -6.34
CA LEU A 153 9.77 -4.44 -7.61
C LEU A 153 10.26 -3.18 -8.33
N SER A 154 10.26 -3.21 -9.66
CA SER A 154 10.55 -2.04 -10.50
C SER A 154 9.66 -2.03 -11.74
N TRP A 155 9.44 -0.84 -12.33
CA TRP A 155 8.60 -0.66 -13.52
C TRP A 155 9.01 0.57 -14.34
N THR A 156 8.49 0.67 -15.56
CA THR A 156 8.75 1.82 -16.44
C THR A 156 8.00 3.05 -15.95
N LYS A 157 8.68 4.21 -15.95
CA LYS A 157 8.06 5.50 -15.61
C LYS A 157 6.95 5.84 -16.60
N ILE A 158 5.77 6.16 -16.08
CA ILE A 158 4.67 6.74 -16.83
C ILE A 158 4.21 8.05 -16.18
N GLY A 159 3.53 8.90 -16.94
CA GLY A 159 2.91 10.12 -16.41
C GLY A 159 1.78 9.78 -15.45
N CYS A 160 2.00 9.95 -14.15
CA CYS A 160 0.99 9.80 -13.09
C CYS A 160 1.43 10.55 -11.83
N THR A 161 0.56 10.63 -10.82
CA THR A 161 0.91 11.22 -9.51
C THR A 161 1.66 10.22 -8.62
N ASN A 162 1.21 8.96 -8.59
CA ASN A 162 1.87 7.89 -7.85
C ASN A 162 1.44 6.51 -8.39
N TYR A 163 2.13 5.47 -7.93
CA TYR A 163 1.82 4.08 -8.16
C TYR A 163 1.26 3.45 -6.89
N ARG A 164 0.29 2.55 -7.04
CA ARG A 164 -0.29 1.73 -5.97
C ARG A 164 0.17 0.30 -6.15
N ILE A 165 0.71 -0.29 -5.10
CA ILE A 165 1.27 -1.64 -5.09
C ILE A 165 0.30 -2.57 -4.39
N TYR A 166 0.00 -3.70 -5.02
CA TYR A 166 -0.89 -4.71 -4.49
C TYR A 166 -0.19 -6.05 -4.37
N GLN A 167 -0.51 -6.76 -3.30
CA GLN A 167 -0.09 -8.13 -3.06
C GLN A 167 -1.32 -9.05 -3.03
N ASN A 168 -1.18 -10.25 -3.57
CA ASN A 168 -2.18 -11.30 -3.41
C ASN A 168 -2.02 -11.93 -2.02
N ILE A 169 -3.01 -11.75 -1.15
CA ILE A 169 -3.03 -12.29 0.21
C ILE A 169 -4.27 -13.19 0.31
N LYS A 170 -4.04 -14.51 0.39
CA LYS A 170 -5.10 -15.52 0.47
C LYS A 170 -6.14 -15.40 -0.66
N GLY A 171 -5.67 -15.24 -1.90
CA GLY A 171 -6.53 -15.10 -3.09
C GLY A 171 -7.13 -13.70 -3.30
N LYS A 172 -6.92 -12.75 -2.38
CA LYS A 172 -7.46 -11.39 -2.46
C LYS A 172 -6.35 -10.37 -2.65
N TRP A 173 -6.53 -9.46 -3.61
CA TRP A 173 -5.60 -8.36 -3.85
C TRP A 173 -5.77 -7.26 -2.81
N LYS A 174 -4.72 -6.97 -2.04
CA LYS A 174 -4.70 -5.88 -1.06
C LYS A 174 -3.65 -4.84 -1.43
N GLU A 175 -3.98 -3.56 -1.28
CA GLU A 175 -3.00 -2.48 -1.41
C GLU A 175 -2.04 -2.54 -0.23
N ILE A 176 -0.74 -2.66 -0.52
CA ILE A 176 0.31 -2.75 0.51
C ILE A 176 1.18 -1.49 0.56
N GLY A 177 1.04 -0.58 -0.42
CA GLY A 177 1.79 0.66 -0.42
C GLY A 177 1.55 1.54 -1.64
N LYS A 178 2.12 2.74 -1.58
CA LYS A 178 2.16 3.69 -2.69
C LYS A 178 3.54 4.35 -2.78
N THR A 179 3.94 4.76 -3.97
CA THR A 179 5.20 5.48 -4.20
C THR A 179 5.09 6.40 -5.41
N THR A 180 5.82 7.51 -5.41
CA THR A 180 6.01 8.37 -6.59
C THR A 180 7.15 7.88 -7.49
N GLY A 181 8.04 7.05 -6.94
CA GLY A 181 9.15 6.44 -7.67
C GLY A 181 8.73 5.28 -8.56
N THR A 182 9.71 4.69 -9.24
CA THR A 182 9.52 3.57 -10.18
C THR A 182 9.96 2.22 -9.61
N SER A 183 10.09 2.14 -8.28
CA SER A 183 10.40 0.93 -7.55
C SER A 183 9.78 0.91 -6.17
N TYR A 184 9.56 -0.29 -5.63
CA TYR A 184 9.06 -0.49 -4.28
C TYR A 184 9.62 -1.79 -3.69
N THR A 185 10.13 -1.73 -2.46
CA THR A 185 10.60 -2.92 -1.73
C THR A 185 9.52 -3.38 -0.76
N VAL A 186 8.96 -4.55 -1.01
CA VAL A 186 8.08 -5.25 -0.07
C VAL A 186 8.98 -5.95 0.96
N LYS A 187 8.74 -5.72 2.24
CA LYS A 187 9.52 -6.28 3.38
C LYS A 187 8.64 -7.15 4.25
N LYS A 188 9.24 -7.80 5.27
CA LYS A 188 8.55 -8.64 6.26
C LYS A 188 7.80 -9.82 5.60
N LEU A 189 8.41 -10.39 4.57
CA LEU A 189 7.94 -11.59 3.89
C LEU A 189 8.53 -12.81 4.58
N ALA A 190 7.82 -13.93 4.54
CA ALA A 190 8.33 -15.20 5.01
C ALA A 190 9.39 -15.74 4.03
N PRO A 191 10.48 -16.35 4.50
CA PRO A 191 11.45 -17.04 3.66
C PRO A 191 10.83 -18.17 2.83
N ALA A 192 11.50 -18.53 1.73
CA ALA A 192 11.10 -19.63 0.83
C ALA A 192 9.62 -19.60 0.37
N THR A 193 8.98 -18.44 0.39
CA THR A 193 7.53 -18.31 0.18
C THR A 193 7.25 -17.60 -1.14
N LYS A 194 6.26 -18.12 -1.89
CA LYS A 194 5.82 -17.55 -3.18
C LYS A 194 4.84 -16.41 -2.94
N TYR A 195 5.08 -15.28 -3.60
CA TYR A 195 4.27 -14.06 -3.57
C TYR A 195 3.92 -13.57 -4.96
N GLN A 196 2.77 -12.91 -5.08
CA GLN A 196 2.33 -12.30 -6.33
C GLN A 196 2.02 -10.82 -6.13
N PHE A 197 2.44 -10.00 -7.09
CA PHE A 197 2.31 -8.55 -7.05
C PHE A 197 1.74 -8.01 -8.36
N LYS A 198 0.97 -6.93 -8.25
CA LYS A 198 0.57 -6.09 -9.39
C LYS A 198 0.53 -4.64 -8.95
N ILE A 199 0.60 -3.73 -9.92
CA ILE A 199 0.55 -2.29 -9.65
C ILE A 199 -0.52 -1.62 -10.49
N ARG A 200 -0.93 -0.42 -10.10
CA ARG A 200 -1.66 0.51 -10.99
C ARG A 200 -1.20 1.93 -10.74
N ALA A 201 -1.22 2.75 -11.78
CA ALA A 201 -0.95 4.18 -11.64
C ALA A 201 -2.20 4.94 -11.18
N CYS A 202 -1.96 6.04 -10.49
CA CYS A 202 -2.96 6.93 -9.92
C CYS A 202 -2.66 8.36 -10.33
N LYS A 203 -3.66 9.07 -10.86
CA LYS A 203 -3.65 10.52 -11.04
C LYS A 203 -4.55 11.12 -9.97
N GLN A 204 -4.00 12.02 -9.16
CA GLN A 204 -4.80 12.74 -8.17
C GLN A 204 -5.32 14.04 -8.78
N ASP A 205 -6.55 14.42 -8.44
CA ASP A 205 -7.08 15.77 -8.62
C ASP A 205 -6.48 16.73 -7.59
N ASP A 206 -6.90 18.01 -7.58
CA ASP A 206 -6.31 19.02 -6.71
C ASP A 206 -6.42 18.60 -5.25
N LYS A 207 -5.40 18.97 -4.47
CA LYS A 207 -5.18 18.55 -3.08
C LYS A 207 -6.41 18.70 -2.17
N LYS A 208 -7.37 19.56 -2.53
CA LYS A 208 -8.58 19.87 -1.75
C LYS A 208 -9.68 18.79 -1.82
N THR A 209 -9.65 17.84 -2.75
CA THR A 209 -10.80 16.93 -2.99
C THR A 209 -10.50 15.43 -2.90
N ASN A 210 -9.24 15.00 -2.73
CA ASN A 210 -8.84 13.58 -2.62
C ASN A 210 -9.37 12.63 -3.73
N ASN A 211 -9.85 13.16 -4.86
CA ASN A 211 -10.33 12.35 -5.97
C ASN A 211 -9.15 11.70 -6.70
N ASN A 212 -9.17 10.37 -6.77
CA ASN A 212 -8.14 9.56 -7.39
C ASN A 212 -8.68 8.90 -8.67
N HIS A 213 -7.97 9.09 -9.77
CA HIS A 213 -8.23 8.46 -11.06
C HIS A 213 -7.23 7.32 -11.27
N TYR A 214 -7.73 6.11 -11.41
CA TYR A 214 -6.90 4.91 -11.44
C TYR A 214 -6.80 4.35 -12.85
N GLY A 215 -5.58 4.06 -13.27
CA GLY A 215 -5.32 3.27 -14.45
C GLY A 215 -5.71 1.80 -14.25
N LYS A 216 -5.73 1.05 -15.34
CA LYS A 216 -5.84 -0.41 -15.29
C LYS A 216 -4.66 -1.00 -14.50
N TYR A 217 -4.88 -2.14 -13.85
CA TYR A 217 -3.80 -2.91 -13.25
C TYR A 217 -2.79 -3.35 -14.31
N SER A 218 -1.52 -3.45 -13.90
CA SER A 218 -0.49 -4.17 -14.66
C SER A 218 -0.79 -5.66 -14.75
N GLY A 219 0.00 -6.38 -15.54
CA GLY A 219 0.17 -7.81 -15.36
C GLY A 219 0.65 -8.16 -13.94
N VAL A 220 0.48 -9.43 -13.58
CA VAL A 220 0.95 -9.97 -12.29
C VAL A 220 2.38 -10.47 -12.44
N VAL A 221 3.23 -10.16 -11.48
CA VAL A 221 4.55 -10.76 -11.32
C VAL A 221 4.57 -11.67 -10.10
N THR A 222 5.32 -12.76 -10.18
CA THR A 222 5.50 -13.72 -9.09
C THR A 222 6.95 -13.71 -8.65
N ALA A 223 7.20 -13.79 -7.34
CA ALA A 223 8.52 -13.91 -6.75
C ALA A 223 8.49 -14.96 -5.64
N THR A 224 9.57 -15.71 -5.46
CA THR A 224 9.79 -16.55 -4.28
C THR A 224 10.95 -15.96 -3.49
N THR A 225 10.75 -15.69 -2.20
CA THR A 225 11.82 -15.24 -1.31
C THR A 225 12.89 -16.32 -1.16
N LYS A 226 14.13 -15.92 -0.87
CA LYS A 226 15.22 -16.86 -0.64
C LYS A 226 14.96 -17.68 0.62
N LYS A 227 15.54 -18.88 0.70
CA LYS A 227 15.63 -19.62 1.96
C LYS A 227 16.43 -18.78 2.96
N SER A 228 16.02 -18.82 4.22
CA SER A 228 16.79 -18.25 5.32
C SER A 228 17.88 -19.25 5.71
N ASP A 229 19.08 -18.76 5.97
CA ASP A 229 20.20 -19.48 6.58
C ASP A 229 20.29 -19.25 8.08
N LYS A 230 19.39 -18.43 8.65
CA LYS A 230 19.33 -18.15 10.09
C LYS A 230 18.95 -19.38 10.91
N ILE A 231 19.60 -19.51 12.07
CA ILE A 231 19.32 -20.51 13.10
C ILE A 231 17.85 -20.44 13.53
N THR A 232 17.23 -21.61 13.66
CA THR A 232 15.89 -21.82 14.19
C THR A 232 15.93 -22.54 15.53
N GLN A 233 14.81 -22.57 16.26
CA GLN A 233 14.72 -23.34 17.50
C GLN A 233 15.00 -24.84 17.28
N ALA A 234 14.55 -25.40 16.15
CA ALA A 234 14.81 -26.80 15.82
C ALA A 234 16.31 -27.08 15.61
N ASP A 235 17.06 -26.11 15.07
CA ASP A 235 18.52 -26.24 14.94
C ASP A 235 19.21 -26.23 16.32
N ILE A 236 18.73 -25.39 17.26
CA ILE A 236 19.23 -25.35 18.64
C ILE A 236 18.87 -26.63 19.40
N ASP A 237 17.66 -27.16 19.23
CA ASP A 237 17.22 -28.40 19.88
C ASP A 237 18.05 -29.60 19.37
N ALA A 238 18.32 -29.64 18.06
CA ALA A 238 19.20 -30.65 17.47
C ALA A 238 20.64 -30.55 17.99
N MET A 239 21.17 -29.33 18.09
CA MET A 239 22.48 -29.08 18.69
C MET A 239 22.54 -29.56 20.14
N LYS A 240 21.55 -29.18 20.97
CA LYS A 240 21.49 -29.60 22.39
C LYS A 240 21.58 -31.11 22.50
N LYS A 241 20.79 -31.81 21.68
CA LYS A 241 20.77 -33.27 21.64
C LYS A 241 22.13 -33.85 21.24
N GLU A 242 22.73 -33.33 20.16
CA GLU A 242 24.03 -33.79 19.67
C GLU A 242 25.14 -33.61 20.71
N LEU A 243 25.20 -32.43 21.36
CA LEU A 243 26.21 -32.14 22.38
C LEU A 243 25.95 -32.96 23.66
N GLN A 244 24.69 -33.18 24.04
CA GLN A 244 24.35 -34.03 25.18
C GLN A 244 24.74 -35.49 24.95
N GLU A 245 24.45 -36.03 23.75
CA GLU A 245 24.88 -37.38 23.35
C GLU A 245 26.40 -37.50 23.31
N TYR A 246 27.09 -36.45 22.82
CA TYR A 246 28.55 -36.39 22.85
C TYR A 246 29.09 -36.41 24.29
N SER A 247 28.55 -35.60 25.19
CA SER A 247 28.93 -35.59 26.61
C SER A 247 28.68 -36.95 27.27
N LYS A 248 27.48 -37.53 27.08
CA LYS A 248 27.16 -38.92 27.51
C LYS A 248 28.21 -39.91 26.99
N SER A 249 28.72 -39.74 25.76
CA SER A 249 29.73 -40.63 25.19
C SER A 249 31.06 -40.59 25.97
N LYS A 250 31.42 -39.45 26.56
CA LYS A 250 32.69 -39.19 27.27
C LYS A 250 32.67 -39.54 28.75
N ALA A 251 31.50 -39.71 29.36
CA ALA A 251 31.31 -40.03 30.78
C ALA A 251 31.71 -41.48 31.16
N THR A 252 32.94 -41.91 30.84
CA THR A 252 33.38 -43.30 31.02
C THR A 252 33.32 -43.77 32.47
N TYR A 253 33.81 -42.96 33.42
CA TYR A 253 33.76 -43.30 34.84
C TYR A 253 32.33 -43.56 35.32
N VAL A 254 31.41 -42.65 34.98
CA VAL A 254 30.00 -42.77 35.34
C VAL A 254 29.39 -44.04 34.73
N LYS A 255 29.72 -44.39 33.48
CA LYS A 255 29.23 -45.63 32.86
C LYS A 255 29.69 -46.89 33.58
N GLU A 256 30.89 -46.87 34.13
CA GLU A 256 31.48 -48.00 34.85
C GLU A 256 30.99 -48.08 36.29
N HIS A 257 30.71 -46.93 36.93
CA HIS A 257 30.45 -46.83 38.36
C HIS A 257 29.02 -46.39 38.75
N TYR A 258 28.08 -46.21 37.80
CA TYR A 258 26.74 -45.69 38.12
C TYR A 258 25.97 -46.51 39.17
N THR A 259 26.25 -47.81 39.28
CA THR A 259 25.61 -48.69 40.27
C THR A 259 26.13 -48.48 41.70
N GLU A 260 27.26 -47.79 41.86
CA GLU A 260 27.89 -47.54 43.17
C GLU A 260 27.37 -46.26 43.83
N PHE A 261 26.68 -45.40 43.07
CA PHE A 261 26.11 -44.17 43.58
C PHE A 261 24.88 -44.46 44.45
N TRP A 262 24.75 -43.70 45.55
CA TRP A 262 23.78 -43.95 46.62
C TRP A 262 22.29 -43.92 46.20
N LYS A 263 21.99 -43.39 45.01
CA LYS A 263 20.65 -43.32 44.41
C LYS A 263 20.26 -44.54 43.58
N TYR A 264 21.24 -45.39 43.24
CA TYR A 264 21.01 -46.62 42.49
C TYR A 264 20.09 -47.56 43.28
N GLY A 265 19.09 -48.12 42.59
CA GLY A 265 18.04 -48.95 43.21
C GLY A 265 16.93 -48.16 43.91
N ILE A 266 17.02 -46.82 43.95
CA ILE A 266 16.01 -45.94 44.55
C ILE A 266 15.37 -45.07 43.47
N ASP A 267 16.17 -44.22 42.82
CA ASP A 267 15.68 -43.24 41.83
C ASP A 267 15.96 -43.67 40.39
N TYR A 268 16.93 -44.57 40.17
CA TYR A 268 17.22 -45.20 38.88
C TYR A 268 17.80 -46.61 39.05
N ASN A 269 17.66 -47.44 38.01
CA ASN A 269 18.14 -48.82 37.96
C ASN A 269 18.98 -49.12 36.71
N THR A 270 18.95 -48.24 35.71
CA THR A 270 19.74 -48.37 34.48
C THR A 270 20.62 -47.14 34.26
N LEU A 271 21.64 -47.30 33.41
CA LEU A 271 22.53 -46.19 33.04
C LEU A 271 21.77 -45.05 32.32
N GLU A 272 20.79 -45.39 31.47
CA GLU A 272 20.00 -44.35 30.79
C GLU A 272 19.11 -43.61 31.79
N GLU A 273 18.48 -44.32 32.72
CA GLU A 273 17.73 -43.71 33.81
C GLU A 273 18.61 -42.83 34.69
N PHE A 274 19.88 -43.20 34.96
CA PHE A 274 20.83 -42.33 35.64
C PHE A 274 21.03 -41.01 34.88
N PHE A 275 21.31 -41.09 33.57
CA PHE A 275 21.57 -39.89 32.77
C PHE A 275 20.35 -38.99 32.66
N ASP A 276 19.17 -39.56 32.52
CA ASP A 276 17.91 -38.81 32.45
C ASP A 276 17.53 -38.21 33.81
N TYR A 277 17.72 -38.97 34.89
CA TYR A 277 17.53 -38.49 36.26
C TYR A 277 18.45 -37.30 36.56
N TYR A 278 19.74 -37.45 36.30
CA TYR A 278 20.73 -36.40 36.58
C TYR A 278 20.48 -35.15 35.72
N ALA A 279 20.21 -35.33 34.42
CA ALA A 279 19.96 -34.19 33.53
C ALA A 279 18.66 -33.42 33.82
N LYS A 280 17.71 -34.03 34.53
CA LYS A 280 16.41 -33.40 34.83
C LYS A 280 16.53 -32.27 35.85
N ASP A 281 17.41 -32.43 36.84
CA ASP A 281 17.60 -31.46 37.92
C ASP A 281 18.82 -30.55 37.68
N CYS A 282 19.57 -30.77 36.59
CA CYS A 282 20.67 -29.91 36.20
C CYS A 282 20.18 -28.59 35.58
N THR A 283 20.17 -27.54 36.39
CA THR A 283 19.92 -26.15 35.97
C THR A 283 21.09 -25.24 36.37
N PRO A 284 21.26 -24.07 35.72
CA PRO A 284 22.26 -23.08 36.13
C PRO A 284 22.08 -22.56 37.57
N GLU A 285 20.91 -22.69 38.17
CA GLU A 285 20.65 -22.28 39.56
C GLU A 285 21.05 -23.35 40.59
N GLU A 286 20.99 -24.63 40.21
CA GLU A 286 21.15 -25.76 41.13
C GLU A 286 22.46 -26.54 40.89
N SER A 287 23.16 -26.28 39.79
CA SER A 287 24.39 -26.98 39.37
C SER A 287 25.59 -26.06 39.21
N GLY A 288 26.80 -26.63 39.25
CA GLY A 288 28.04 -25.90 38.97
C GLY A 288 28.27 -25.77 37.47
N TYR A 289 28.89 -24.67 37.05
CA TYR A 289 29.41 -24.50 35.70
C TYR A 289 30.60 -23.52 35.70
N ASP A 290 31.56 -23.74 34.81
CA ASP A 290 32.77 -22.91 34.71
C ASP A 290 32.53 -21.65 33.86
N THR A 291 31.79 -21.79 32.75
CA THR A 291 31.52 -20.70 31.79
C THR A 291 30.12 -20.81 31.19
N VAL A 292 29.64 -19.69 30.64
CA VAL A 292 28.43 -19.63 29.81
C VAL A 292 28.80 -19.10 28.43
N ASP A 293 28.46 -19.86 27.40
CA ASP A 293 28.65 -19.48 26.00
C ASP A 293 27.33 -18.96 25.41
N THR A 294 27.43 -18.08 24.41
CA THR A 294 26.24 -17.45 23.81
C THR A 294 26.21 -17.58 22.30
N ILE A 295 25.06 -17.98 21.75
CA ILE A 295 24.76 -17.96 20.31
C ILE A 295 23.73 -16.87 20.06
N HIS A 296 24.02 -15.92 19.17
CA HIS A 296 23.16 -14.76 18.98
C HIS A 296 21.95 -15.06 18.07
N PHE A 297 20.81 -14.45 18.38
CA PHE A 297 19.62 -14.60 17.55
C PHE A 297 19.84 -14.04 16.15
N GLY A 298 19.58 -14.88 15.14
CA GLY A 298 19.68 -14.50 13.74
C GLY A 298 21.04 -14.74 13.09
N GLU A 299 21.99 -15.35 13.81
CA GLU A 299 23.19 -15.96 13.21
C GLU A 299 22.85 -17.09 12.25
N SER A 300 23.80 -17.50 11.42
CA SER A 300 23.59 -18.54 10.41
C SER A 300 23.86 -19.94 10.94
N VAL A 301 23.27 -20.94 10.29
CA VAL A 301 23.52 -22.37 10.57
C VAL A 301 25.00 -22.73 10.38
N SER A 302 25.75 -22.02 9.53
CA SER A 302 27.21 -22.24 9.43
C SER A 302 27.93 -21.87 10.73
N THR A 303 27.57 -20.74 11.36
CA THR A 303 28.13 -20.33 12.65
C THR A 303 27.78 -21.35 13.73
N LEU A 304 26.55 -21.88 13.72
CA LEU A 304 26.13 -22.94 14.64
C LEU A 304 26.99 -24.20 14.51
N ASN A 305 27.31 -24.63 13.29
CA ASN A 305 28.13 -25.82 13.05
C ASN A 305 29.57 -25.64 13.55
N ASP A 306 30.12 -24.43 13.47
CA ASP A 306 31.45 -24.15 13.99
C ASP A 306 31.44 -24.06 15.52
N PHE A 307 30.38 -23.50 16.10
CA PHE A 307 30.13 -23.55 17.55
C PHE A 307 30.11 -24.99 18.07
N ILE A 308 29.35 -25.89 17.42
CA ILE A 308 29.25 -27.30 17.83
C ILE A 308 30.62 -27.97 17.91
N LYS A 309 31.49 -27.73 16.93
CA LYS A 309 32.84 -28.32 16.92
C LYS A 309 33.67 -27.83 18.10
N LEU A 310 33.71 -26.50 18.31
CA LEU A 310 34.45 -25.89 19.42
C LEU A 310 33.92 -26.36 20.77
N TYR A 311 32.60 -26.50 20.91
CA TYR A 311 31.99 -26.94 22.16
C TYR A 311 32.27 -28.42 22.46
N LYS A 312 32.39 -29.27 21.43
CA LYS A 312 32.86 -30.66 21.60
C LYS A 312 34.30 -30.72 22.11
N ASP A 313 35.18 -29.89 21.55
CA ASP A 313 36.56 -29.78 22.03
C ASP A 313 36.61 -29.29 23.49
N TYR A 314 35.71 -28.38 23.88
CA TYR A 314 35.57 -27.92 25.26
C TYR A 314 35.08 -29.03 26.21
N ILE A 315 34.07 -29.81 25.80
CA ILE A 315 33.61 -30.98 26.55
C ILE A 315 34.77 -31.97 26.76
N ASP A 316 35.57 -32.23 25.72
CA ASP A 316 36.75 -33.11 25.83
C ASP A 316 37.78 -32.55 26.82
N TYR A 317 38.02 -31.24 26.80
CA TYR A 317 38.91 -30.58 27.74
C TYR A 317 38.45 -30.75 29.19
N GLU A 318 37.16 -30.53 29.47
CA GLU A 318 36.61 -30.64 30.83
C GLU A 318 36.65 -32.10 31.34
N TYR A 319 36.32 -33.09 30.51
CA TYR A 319 36.45 -34.51 30.87
C TYR A 319 37.91 -34.94 31.14
N ASN A 320 38.88 -34.34 30.46
CA ASN A 320 40.31 -34.60 30.72
C ASN A 320 40.78 -34.01 32.06
N LYS A 321 40.16 -32.91 32.50
CA LYS A 321 40.44 -32.25 33.78
C LYS A 321 39.73 -32.96 34.93
N ARG A 322 38.47 -33.38 34.72
CA ARG A 322 37.62 -34.05 35.70
C ARG A 322 36.76 -35.12 35.04
N GLY A 323 37.25 -36.36 35.05
CA GLY A 323 36.59 -37.50 34.41
C GLY A 323 35.53 -38.22 35.25
N ASP A 324 35.41 -37.89 36.54
CA ASP A 324 34.53 -38.55 37.51
C ASP A 324 33.11 -37.94 37.60
N VAL A 325 32.82 -36.92 36.78
CA VAL A 325 31.51 -36.24 36.71
C VAL A 325 30.78 -36.51 35.40
N TYR A 326 29.47 -36.27 35.40
CA TYR A 326 28.67 -36.24 34.18
C TYR A 326 28.30 -34.81 33.84
N TYR A 327 28.78 -34.32 32.69
CA TYR A 327 28.47 -32.97 32.25
C TYR A 327 27.15 -32.93 31.45
N VAL A 328 26.25 -32.03 31.83
CA VAL A 328 24.94 -31.83 31.18
C VAL A 328 24.97 -30.55 30.36
N VAL A 329 24.58 -30.65 29.08
CA VAL A 329 24.46 -29.50 28.18
C VAL A 329 23.07 -28.90 28.37
N TYR A 330 23.02 -27.78 29.07
CA TYR A 330 21.80 -27.01 29.29
C TYR A 330 21.77 -25.81 28.34
N ILE A 331 20.61 -25.56 27.73
CA ILE A 331 20.42 -24.42 26.82
C ILE A 331 19.11 -23.74 27.15
N GLU A 332 19.16 -22.43 27.26
CA GLU A 332 17.98 -21.59 27.44
C GLU A 332 17.99 -20.37 26.53
N SER A 333 16.80 -19.83 26.27
CA SER A 333 16.65 -18.60 25.50
C SER A 333 16.70 -17.39 26.43
N CYS A 334 17.59 -16.45 26.15
CA CYS A 334 17.77 -15.21 26.92
C CYS A 334 17.37 -14.02 26.03
N PRO A 335 16.06 -13.72 25.87
CA PRO A 335 15.59 -12.70 24.93
C PRO A 335 15.98 -11.26 25.30
N LYS A 336 16.43 -11.05 26.54
CA LYS A 336 16.97 -9.78 27.04
C LYS A 336 18.50 -9.79 27.17
N GLY A 337 19.15 -10.87 26.73
CA GLY A 337 20.54 -11.17 27.04
C GLY A 337 20.74 -11.66 28.48
N LEU A 338 22.00 -11.87 28.82
CA LEU A 338 22.53 -12.19 30.15
C LEU A 338 23.15 -10.92 30.77
N ASP A 339 23.39 -10.93 32.08
CA ASP A 339 24.06 -9.81 32.78
C ASP A 339 25.46 -9.52 32.20
N VAL A 340 26.15 -10.57 31.75
CA VAL A 340 27.48 -10.49 31.11
C VAL A 340 27.42 -10.23 29.61
N ASN A 341 26.27 -10.42 28.97
CA ASN A 341 26.06 -10.19 27.53
C ASN A 341 24.63 -9.68 27.28
N PRO A 342 24.41 -8.36 27.16
CA PRO A 342 23.06 -7.78 27.08
C PRO A 342 22.34 -8.06 25.76
N ASN A 343 22.98 -8.75 24.81
CA ASN A 343 22.38 -9.06 23.52
C ASN A 343 21.50 -10.32 23.61
N PRO A 344 20.32 -10.34 22.95
CA PRO A 344 19.49 -11.53 22.87
C PRO A 344 20.26 -12.74 22.29
N CYS A 345 20.18 -13.87 22.98
CA CYS A 345 20.94 -15.07 22.64
C CYS A 345 20.26 -16.35 23.14
N TRP A 346 20.78 -17.48 22.69
CA TRP A 346 20.70 -18.76 23.39
C TRP A 346 21.95 -18.89 24.27
N ALA A 347 21.76 -19.08 25.58
CA ALA A 347 22.85 -19.33 26.50
C ALA A 347 23.07 -20.83 26.62
N VAL A 348 24.33 -21.26 26.51
CA VAL A 348 24.75 -22.66 26.52
C VAL A 348 25.65 -22.88 27.73
N TYR A 349 25.23 -23.79 28.59
CA TYR A 349 25.91 -24.14 29.84
C TYR A 349 26.37 -25.59 29.79
N LEU A 350 27.55 -25.84 30.37
CA LEU A 350 28.05 -27.17 30.66
C LEU A 350 28.02 -27.39 32.17
N LEU A 351 26.97 -28.04 32.65
CA LEU A 351 26.64 -28.20 34.07
C LEU A 351 27.27 -29.49 34.63
N TYR A 352 27.68 -29.51 35.90
CA TYR A 352 28.21 -30.68 36.62
C TYR A 352 27.93 -30.67 38.13
#